data_AF-A0AB37HG48-F1
#
_entry.id   AF-A0AB37HG48-F1
#
_cell.length_a   1.000
_cell.length_b   1.000
_cell.length_c   1.000
_cell.angle_alpha   90.00
_cell.angle_beta   90.00
_cell.angle_gamma   90.00
#
_symmetry.space_group_name_H-M   'P 1'
#
loop_
_entity.id
_entity.type
_entity.pdbx_description
1 polymer ?
#
loop_
_entity_poly.entity_id
_entity_poly.type
_entity_poly.pdbx_seq_one_letter_code
_entity_poly.pdbx_strand_id
1 'polypeptide(L)'
;MNSKLNKELGKNDQKNTVKSIGILMQPFTHGFESKEEALDSIEVIQKYLDEVNVKRKGLNRVNWQEFKRYLAGGIPLAVGSWEKSKRLRNFVQNFRTNIFCLNINDLSNVPPNQIDRVTKNIFDYCHFVQESYSSGDKLSEKKYHCYVLVSEEPVGYEFSSYIMERLRDDLGAKIGVDFDKSMTLSKNILPSGKPVKVNEDLEIYSLKLYLNEISRVERILEKERKKISDQEVVYRLLDRDFKNKMITSKVHFTNLLNAFDSKELASLNYREISYLFMVLNNLEDDDQITFQQKIQLADALKKRTAFKQDVEEFKNYKDVNVGSLIHILRQHDVATDDLFVLMENYELRKDLSFEINGKIYENKNVYEKLKEIVFGFKYRGKKILLISGTGTGKSFALTKMIHEYNEKMKCNITSHKNPYGFALYNCPRNALISNLQNDFESDGISLRITGSDKYEAKERESLVKTTPSFLTTIDHATVIVDMKMDKQIGTSVNEPLPKLLITDETHVLSVDASFKP
;
A
#
# COMPACT_ATOMS: atom_id res chain seq x y z
N MET A 1 -16.17 41.86 -4.28
CA MET A 1 -15.06 42.34 -5.15
C MET A 1 -13.65 41.88 -4.73
N ASN A 2 -13.45 41.15 -3.61
CA ASN A 2 -12.11 40.83 -3.09
C ASN A 2 -11.52 39.43 -3.45
N SER A 3 -12.20 38.59 -4.23
CA SER A 3 -11.67 37.24 -4.56
C SER A 3 -10.79 37.19 -5.81
N LYS A 4 -10.96 38.14 -6.75
CA LYS A 4 -10.13 38.24 -7.97
C LYS A 4 -8.76 38.87 -7.68
N LEU A 5 -8.71 39.93 -6.87
CA LEU A 5 -7.46 40.59 -6.49
C LEU A 5 -6.50 39.65 -5.74
N ASN A 6 -7.01 38.82 -4.81
CA ASN A 6 -6.18 37.86 -4.07
C ASN A 6 -5.64 36.73 -4.97
N LYS A 7 -6.38 36.31 -6.01
CA LYS A 7 -5.89 35.35 -7.01
C LYS A 7 -4.83 35.96 -7.94
N GLU A 8 -4.97 37.23 -8.30
CA GLU A 8 -3.99 37.93 -9.14
C GLU A 8 -2.71 38.28 -8.38
N LEU A 9 -2.82 38.68 -7.11
CA LEU A 9 -1.68 38.88 -6.21
C LEU A 9 -0.91 37.58 -5.96
N GLY A 10 -1.61 36.47 -5.67
CA GLY A 10 -0.97 35.15 -5.52
C GLY A 10 -0.25 34.68 -6.79
N LYS A 11 -0.82 34.93 -7.98
CA LYS A 11 -0.19 34.60 -9.27
C LYS A 11 1.01 35.48 -9.63
N ASN A 12 1.00 36.77 -9.24
CA ASN A 12 2.12 37.68 -9.50
C ASN A 12 3.29 37.43 -8.53
N ASP A 13 3.01 37.15 -7.26
CA ASP A 13 4.04 36.71 -6.31
C ASP A 13 4.62 35.36 -6.75
N GLN A 14 3.81 34.38 -7.17
CA GLN A 14 4.27 33.11 -7.76
C GLN A 14 5.15 33.30 -8.99
N LYS A 15 4.78 34.17 -9.94
CA LYS A 15 5.61 34.46 -11.14
C LYS A 15 6.97 35.06 -10.78
N ASN A 16 7.05 35.85 -9.72
CA ASN A 16 8.30 36.41 -9.23
C ASN A 16 9.14 35.35 -8.49
N THR A 17 8.51 34.49 -7.68
CA THR A 17 9.19 33.38 -6.98
C THR A 17 9.77 32.35 -7.97
N VAL A 18 9.02 31.96 -9.01
CA VAL A 18 9.49 31.03 -10.06
C VAL A 18 10.70 31.59 -10.84
N LYS A 19 10.77 32.91 -11.05
CA LYS A 19 11.91 33.58 -11.70
C LYS A 19 13.16 33.65 -10.81
N SER A 20 13.01 33.60 -9.49
CA SER A 20 14.13 33.70 -8.53
C SER A 20 14.62 32.35 -7.99
N ILE A 21 13.90 31.26 -8.23
CA ILE A 21 14.32 29.91 -7.81
C ILE A 21 15.50 29.47 -8.67
N GLY A 22 16.68 29.42 -8.05
CA GLY A 22 17.83 28.74 -8.62
C GLY A 22 17.69 27.24 -8.43
N ILE A 23 17.63 26.48 -9.52
CA ILE A 23 17.50 25.02 -9.47
C ILE A 23 18.89 24.42 -9.30
N LEU A 24 19.07 23.60 -8.28
CA LEU A 24 20.32 22.90 -7.99
C LEU A 24 20.46 21.70 -8.91
N MET A 25 21.36 21.81 -9.89
CA MET A 25 21.45 20.84 -10.97
C MET A 25 22.87 20.60 -11.43
N GLN A 26 23.21 19.34 -11.67
CA GLN A 26 24.28 19.00 -12.59
C GLN A 26 23.67 18.30 -13.81
N PRO A 27 23.75 18.90 -15.00
CA PRO A 27 23.20 18.30 -16.20
C PRO A 27 24.04 17.08 -16.61
N PHE A 28 23.37 15.96 -16.92
CA PHE A 28 23.95 14.86 -17.68
C PHE A 28 23.50 14.99 -19.13
N THR A 29 24.40 15.36 -20.03
CA THR A 29 24.01 15.79 -21.39
C THR A 29 23.94 14.64 -22.40
N HIS A 30 23.24 13.56 -22.07
CA HIS A 30 23.04 12.45 -23.01
C HIS A 30 21.76 11.64 -22.77
N GLY A 31 20.73 11.84 -23.60
CA GLY A 31 19.53 10.99 -23.62
C GLY A 31 19.79 9.72 -24.41
N PHE A 32 19.08 8.64 -24.09
CA PHE A 32 19.28 7.34 -24.74
C PHE A 32 18.24 7.11 -25.85
N GLU A 33 18.69 6.52 -26.96
CA GLU A 33 17.83 6.07 -28.04
C GLU A 33 17.18 4.72 -27.72
N SER A 34 17.86 3.87 -26.92
CA SER A 34 17.34 2.57 -26.48
C SER A 34 17.63 2.23 -25.01
N LYS A 35 16.97 1.19 -24.49
CA LYS A 35 17.19 0.67 -23.13
C LYS A 35 18.55 -0.01 -23.00
N GLU A 36 18.97 -0.73 -24.04
CA GLU A 36 20.26 -1.42 -24.11
C GLU A 36 21.41 -0.41 -24.03
N GLU A 37 21.32 0.68 -24.79
CA GLU A 37 22.28 1.79 -24.74
C GLU A 37 22.33 2.47 -23.36
N ALA A 38 21.16 2.66 -22.73
CA ALA A 38 21.05 3.22 -21.40
C ALA A 38 21.69 2.33 -20.32
N LEU A 39 21.50 1.02 -20.41
CA LEU A 39 22.06 0.04 -19.48
C LEU A 39 23.56 -0.13 -19.67
N ASP A 40 24.04 -0.21 -20.92
CA ASP A 40 25.46 -0.31 -21.24
C ASP A 40 26.25 0.93 -20.81
N SER A 41 25.56 2.08 -20.75
CA SER A 41 26.14 3.36 -20.34
C SER A 41 26.02 3.63 -18.84
N ILE A 42 25.32 2.82 -18.05
CA ILE A 42 24.95 3.17 -16.66
C ILE A 42 26.16 3.44 -15.77
N GLU A 43 27.23 2.66 -15.92
CA GLU A 43 28.48 2.86 -15.18
C GLU A 43 29.23 4.13 -15.61
N VAL A 44 29.16 4.48 -16.90
CA VAL A 44 29.79 5.68 -17.46
C VAL A 44 29.03 6.93 -17.01
N ILE A 45 27.69 6.88 -17.02
CA ILE A 45 26.81 7.92 -16.48
C ILE A 45 27.08 8.09 -14.99
N GLN A 46 27.09 6.99 -14.23
CA GLN A 46 27.36 7.01 -12.80
C GLN A 46 28.71 7.64 -12.51
N LYS A 47 29.76 7.23 -13.23
CA LYS A 47 31.10 7.77 -13.08
C LYS A 47 31.17 9.24 -13.47
N TYR A 48 30.48 9.66 -14.53
CA TYR A 48 30.39 11.08 -14.91
C TYR A 48 29.67 11.88 -13.84
N LEU A 49 28.51 11.40 -13.37
CA LEU A 49 27.75 12.05 -12.31
C LEU A 49 28.62 12.13 -11.06
N ASP A 50 29.33 11.08 -10.69
CA ASP A 50 30.28 11.10 -9.57
C ASP A 50 31.44 12.08 -9.81
N GLU A 51 32.03 12.14 -11.00
CA GLU A 51 33.17 13.02 -11.28
C GLU A 51 32.79 14.50 -11.37
N VAL A 52 31.68 14.83 -12.04
CA VAL A 52 31.18 16.19 -12.14
C VAL A 52 30.58 16.62 -10.81
N ASN A 53 29.94 15.68 -10.07
CA ASN A 53 29.46 15.86 -8.70
C ASN A 53 30.54 15.61 -7.61
N VAL A 54 31.83 15.48 -7.94
CA VAL A 54 32.94 15.46 -6.96
C VAL A 54 34.08 16.46 -7.29
N LYS A 55 34.08 17.15 -8.45
CA LYS A 55 35.04 18.26 -8.76
C LYS A 55 34.57 19.76 -8.74
N ARG A 56 33.30 20.11 -8.96
CA ARG A 56 32.71 21.46 -8.75
C ARG A 56 32.34 21.83 -7.29
N LYS A 57 33.19 22.59 -6.60
CA LYS A 57 32.94 23.23 -5.28
C LYS A 57 31.88 24.36 -5.27
N GLY A 58 31.10 24.51 -6.34
CA GLY A 58 30.13 25.59 -6.50
C GLY A 58 28.77 25.03 -6.89
N LEU A 59 27.76 25.30 -6.06
CA LEU A 59 26.36 25.05 -6.35
C LEU A 59 25.98 25.81 -7.64
N ASN A 60 25.99 25.14 -8.79
CA ASN A 60 25.51 25.77 -10.02
C ASN A 60 23.99 25.79 -9.96
N ARG A 61 23.44 26.95 -9.63
CA ARG A 61 22.03 27.25 -9.80
C ARG A 61 21.78 27.55 -11.28
N VAL A 62 20.92 26.78 -11.92
CA VAL A 62 20.36 27.16 -13.23
C VAL A 62 19.06 27.90 -12.97
N ASN A 63 18.81 28.97 -13.72
CA ASN A 63 17.52 29.66 -13.61
C ASN A 63 16.41 28.81 -14.25
N TRP A 64 15.16 29.10 -13.92
CA TRP A 64 13.99 28.38 -14.42
C TRP A 64 13.93 28.25 -15.95
N GLN A 65 14.32 29.29 -16.69
CA GLN A 65 14.28 29.27 -18.16
C GLN A 65 15.36 28.37 -18.75
N GLU A 66 16.57 28.38 -18.18
CA GLU A 66 17.65 27.47 -18.57
C GLU A 66 17.29 26.02 -18.28
N PHE A 67 16.71 25.76 -17.11
CA PHE A 67 16.23 24.43 -16.75
C PHE A 67 15.16 23.92 -17.72
N LYS A 68 14.13 24.73 -17.99
CA LYS A 68 13.08 24.41 -18.94
C LYS A 68 13.65 24.14 -20.34
N ARG A 69 14.66 24.92 -20.77
CA ARG A 69 15.35 24.70 -22.05
C ARG A 69 16.07 23.35 -22.08
N TYR A 70 16.74 22.96 -20.99
CA TYR A 70 17.40 21.66 -20.91
C TYR A 70 16.39 20.52 -20.99
N LEU A 71 15.33 20.54 -20.16
CA LEU A 71 14.31 19.50 -20.19
C LEU A 71 13.56 19.45 -21.54
N ALA A 72 13.13 20.59 -22.09
CA ALA A 72 12.40 20.62 -23.36
C ALA A 72 13.24 20.10 -24.54
N GLY A 73 14.57 20.23 -24.47
CA GLY A 73 15.50 19.66 -25.44
C GLY A 73 15.74 18.16 -25.28
N GLY A 74 15.05 17.48 -24.36
CA GLY A 74 15.25 16.06 -24.07
C GLY A 74 16.55 15.76 -23.31
N ILE A 75 17.19 16.77 -22.72
CA ILE A 75 18.45 16.58 -21.98
C ILE A 75 18.11 15.96 -20.62
N PRO A 76 18.64 14.77 -20.31
CA PRO A 76 18.57 14.19 -18.98
C PRO A 76 19.07 15.16 -17.95
N LEU A 77 18.32 15.29 -16.89
CA LEU A 77 18.77 16.06 -15.76
C LEU A 77 18.78 15.15 -14.56
N ALA A 78 19.99 14.81 -14.10
CA ALA A 78 20.17 14.20 -12.80
C ALA A 78 19.77 15.24 -11.76
N VAL A 79 18.66 14.96 -11.07
CA VAL A 79 18.17 15.79 -9.98
C VAL A 79 18.78 15.25 -8.70
N GLY A 80 19.96 15.76 -8.35
CA GLY A 80 20.66 15.45 -7.10
C GLY A 80 22.14 15.82 -7.22
N SER A 81 22.67 16.59 -6.27
CA SER A 81 24.10 16.95 -6.26
C SER A 81 24.65 17.20 -4.85
N TRP A 82 25.67 16.38 -4.51
CA TRP A 82 26.97 16.77 -3.92
C TRP A 82 26.96 17.42 -2.51
N GLU A 83 27.47 16.79 -1.44
CA GLU A 83 28.92 16.72 -1.16
C GLU A 83 29.44 15.28 -0.91
N LYS A 84 30.39 14.88 -1.76
CA LYS A 84 31.21 13.65 -1.73
C LYS A 84 30.47 12.34 -2.02
N SER A 85 30.31 12.03 -3.31
CA SER A 85 30.06 10.66 -3.74
C SER A 85 31.23 9.74 -3.34
N LYS A 86 31.00 8.95 -2.28
CA LYS A 86 30.98 7.49 -2.30
C LYS A 86 29.91 7.03 -1.31
N ARG A 87 28.67 6.90 -1.81
CA ARG A 87 27.48 6.22 -1.21
C ARG A 87 27.42 6.10 0.33
N LEU A 88 27.60 7.20 1.06
CA LEU A 88 27.39 7.20 2.51
C LEU A 88 26.47 8.36 2.89
N ARG A 89 25.25 7.99 3.31
CA ARG A 89 24.16 8.79 3.93
C ARG A 89 24.66 9.88 4.89
N ASN A 90 25.79 9.65 5.55
CA ASN A 90 26.38 10.50 6.59
C ASN A 90 27.12 11.76 6.09
N PHE A 91 27.34 11.93 4.78
CA PHE A 91 28.02 13.13 4.24
C PHE A 91 27.06 14.18 3.63
N VAL A 92 25.75 13.89 3.59
CA VAL A 92 24.72 14.74 2.97
C VAL A 92 24.08 15.69 4.00
N GLN A 93 24.90 16.45 4.73
CA GLN A 93 24.37 17.51 5.59
C GLN A 93 23.89 18.68 4.71
N ASN A 94 22.60 19.04 4.84
CA ASN A 94 21.91 20.13 4.13
C ASN A 94 21.58 19.85 2.65
N PHE A 95 20.94 18.72 2.36
CA PHE A 95 20.39 18.46 1.02
C PHE A 95 19.36 19.54 0.66
N ARG A 96 19.55 20.20 -0.47
CA ARG A 96 18.57 21.14 -1.01
C ARG A 96 18.16 20.64 -2.38
N THR A 97 16.93 20.17 -2.49
CA THR A 97 16.28 19.95 -3.77
C THR A 97 14.96 20.69 -3.81
N ASN A 98 14.70 21.33 -4.93
CA ASN A 98 13.41 21.94 -5.26
C ASN A 98 12.68 21.11 -6.32
N ILE A 99 13.17 19.91 -6.64
CA ILE A 99 12.59 18.99 -7.61
C ILE A 99 12.67 17.55 -7.09
N PHE A 100 11.56 16.84 -7.14
CA PHE A 100 11.54 15.38 -6.98
C PHE A 100 11.25 14.71 -8.31
N CYS A 101 11.93 13.60 -8.58
CA CYS A 101 11.67 12.75 -9.74
C CYS A 101 10.95 11.49 -9.28
N LEU A 102 9.81 11.20 -9.90
CA LEU A 102 8.96 10.05 -9.61
C LEU A 102 8.72 9.26 -10.90
N ASN A 103 8.88 7.95 -10.87
CA ASN A 103 8.74 7.09 -12.04
C ASN A 103 7.46 6.29 -11.94
N ILE A 104 6.74 6.16 -13.05
CA ILE A 104 5.57 5.27 -13.12
C ILE A 104 6.06 3.90 -13.57
N ASN A 105 5.76 2.86 -12.78
CA ASN A 105 6.25 1.51 -13.03
C ASN A 105 5.56 0.89 -14.24
N ASP A 106 4.23 0.90 -14.31
CA ASP A 106 3.49 0.38 -15.45
C ASP A 106 2.05 0.94 -15.46
N LEU A 107 1.53 1.26 -16.65
CA LEU A 107 0.12 1.59 -16.83
C LEU A 107 -0.73 0.36 -17.23
N SER A 108 -0.14 -0.81 -17.44
CA SER A 108 -0.87 -2.02 -17.85
C SER A 108 -1.93 -2.47 -16.84
N ASN A 109 -1.72 -2.18 -15.55
CA ASN A 109 -2.66 -2.44 -14.48
C ASN A 109 -3.84 -1.44 -14.44
N VAL A 110 -3.77 -0.36 -15.23
CA VAL A 110 -4.87 0.60 -15.35
C VAL A 110 -5.91 0.04 -16.32
N PRO A 111 -7.19 -0.05 -15.92
CA PRO A 111 -8.25 -0.51 -16.81
C PRO A 111 -8.29 0.30 -18.13
N PRO A 112 -8.50 -0.34 -19.30
CA PRO A 112 -8.45 0.35 -20.59
C PRO A 112 -9.34 1.60 -20.70
N ASN A 113 -10.51 1.57 -20.06
CA ASN A 113 -11.46 2.69 -20.01
C ASN A 113 -11.00 3.87 -19.10
N GLN A 114 -9.95 3.69 -18.31
CA GLN A 114 -9.38 4.70 -17.41
C GLN A 114 -8.05 5.26 -17.90
N ILE A 115 -7.40 4.63 -18.89
CA ILE A 115 -6.06 5.01 -19.38
C ILE A 115 -6.00 6.47 -19.81
N ASP A 116 -6.99 6.97 -20.54
CA ASP A 116 -7.00 8.36 -21.01
C ASP A 116 -7.11 9.36 -19.85
N ARG A 117 -7.96 9.04 -18.86
CA ARG A 117 -8.12 9.85 -17.65
C ARG A 117 -6.83 9.87 -16.83
N VAL A 118 -6.24 8.70 -16.60
CA VAL A 118 -4.98 8.57 -15.87
C VAL A 118 -3.84 9.31 -16.58
N THR A 119 -3.73 9.13 -17.90
CA THR A 119 -2.72 9.81 -18.72
C THR A 119 -2.88 11.33 -18.63
N LYS A 120 -4.11 11.84 -18.68
CA LYS A 120 -4.39 13.26 -18.45
C LYS A 120 -3.98 13.69 -17.04
N ASN A 121 -4.36 12.94 -16.01
CA ASN A 121 -4.01 13.25 -14.63
C ASN A 121 -2.49 13.32 -14.40
N ILE A 122 -1.71 12.43 -15.03
CA ILE A 122 -0.23 12.48 -14.96
C ILE A 122 0.27 13.86 -15.39
N PHE A 123 -0.25 14.39 -16.50
CA PHE A 123 0.13 15.72 -16.99
C PHE A 123 -0.44 16.85 -16.14
N ASP A 124 -1.61 16.67 -15.51
CA ASP A 124 -2.24 17.68 -14.67
C ASP A 124 -1.54 17.83 -13.30
N TYR A 125 -0.86 16.79 -12.80
CA TYR A 125 -0.23 16.77 -11.46
C TYR A 125 1.30 16.73 -11.47
N CYS A 126 1.96 16.73 -12.63
CA CYS A 126 3.41 16.74 -12.72
C CYS A 126 3.88 17.93 -13.56
N HIS A 127 4.92 18.62 -13.09
CA HIS A 127 5.42 19.85 -13.74
C HIS A 127 6.09 19.52 -15.06
N PHE A 128 6.80 18.38 -15.10
CA PHE A 128 7.40 17.85 -16.30
C PHE A 128 7.15 16.37 -16.39
N VAL A 129 6.82 15.90 -17.58
CA VAL A 129 6.59 14.49 -17.85
C VAL A 129 7.36 14.10 -19.08
N GLN A 130 8.28 13.16 -18.91
CA GLN A 130 9.10 12.60 -19.97
C GLN A 130 8.80 11.12 -20.10
N GLU A 131 8.65 10.62 -21.32
CA GLU A 131 8.54 9.18 -21.52
C GLU A 131 9.87 8.49 -21.13
N SER A 132 9.81 7.33 -20.50
CA SER A 132 10.96 6.63 -19.94
C SER A 132 11.19 5.28 -20.63
N TYR A 133 12.47 4.90 -20.77
CA TYR A 133 12.89 3.54 -21.11
C TYR A 133 13.49 2.78 -19.90
N SER A 134 13.53 3.41 -18.71
CA SER A 134 14.41 3.01 -17.60
C SER A 134 13.84 1.97 -16.63
N SER A 135 12.60 1.52 -16.81
CA SER A 135 11.98 0.51 -15.96
C SER A 135 11.07 -0.38 -16.81
N GLY A 136 10.69 -1.58 -16.33
CA GLY A 136 9.85 -2.54 -17.05
C GLY A 136 10.55 -3.71 -17.69
N ASP A 137 9.81 -4.81 -17.76
CA ASP A 137 10.30 -6.07 -18.33
C ASP A 137 10.13 -6.11 -19.85
N LYS A 138 9.25 -5.27 -20.42
CA LYS A 138 8.90 -5.28 -21.85
C LYS A 138 8.98 -3.90 -22.51
N LEU A 139 9.42 -3.89 -23.77
CA LEU A 139 9.53 -2.67 -24.61
C LEU A 139 8.19 -2.00 -24.94
N SER A 140 7.07 -2.70 -24.78
CA SER A 140 5.73 -2.19 -25.12
C SER A 140 5.08 -1.35 -24.02
N GLU A 141 5.65 -1.33 -22.80
CA GLU A 141 5.07 -0.66 -21.64
C GLU A 141 5.37 0.85 -21.69
N LYS A 142 4.33 1.68 -21.72
CA LYS A 142 4.49 3.15 -21.65
C LYS A 142 4.80 3.56 -20.22
N LYS A 143 5.92 4.25 -20.03
CA LYS A 143 6.40 4.71 -18.71
C LYS A 143 6.76 6.17 -18.75
N TYR A 144 6.75 6.77 -17.56
CA TYR A 144 6.95 8.20 -17.43
C TYR A 144 7.88 8.53 -16.27
N HIS A 145 8.87 9.37 -16.53
CA HIS A 145 9.57 10.17 -15.53
C HIS A 145 8.75 11.43 -15.28
N CYS A 146 8.31 11.60 -14.05
CA CYS A 146 7.49 12.70 -13.60
C CYS A 146 8.30 13.57 -12.65
N TYR A 147 8.56 14.81 -13.05
CA TYR A 147 9.27 15.79 -12.22
C TYR A 147 8.27 16.72 -11.55
N VAL A 148 8.44 16.88 -10.25
CA VAL A 148 7.57 17.68 -9.39
C VAL A 148 8.39 18.76 -8.73
N LEU A 149 8.04 20.02 -8.97
CA LEU A 149 8.67 21.13 -8.26
C LEU A 149 8.11 21.23 -6.84
N VAL A 150 9.01 21.48 -5.89
CA VAL A 150 8.69 21.70 -4.49
C VAL A 150 9.31 22.99 -3.97
N SER A 151 8.73 23.56 -2.92
CA SER A 151 9.27 24.76 -2.27
C SER A 151 10.70 24.51 -1.75
N GLU A 152 11.65 25.41 -2.02
CA GLU A 152 13.03 25.32 -1.52
C GLU A 152 13.04 25.50 0.00
N GLU A 153 13.28 24.41 0.74
CA GLU A 153 13.39 24.42 2.20
C GLU A 153 14.66 23.63 2.60
N PRO A 154 15.51 24.15 3.49
CA PRO A 154 16.73 23.45 3.90
C PRO A 154 16.38 22.31 4.86
N VAL A 155 16.40 21.07 4.36
CA VAL A 155 16.13 19.88 5.17
C VAL A 155 17.21 18.82 5.02
N GLY A 156 17.38 18.00 6.07
CA GLY A 156 18.27 16.84 6.03
C GLY A 156 17.83 15.81 4.98
N TYR A 157 18.73 14.89 4.64
CA TYR A 157 18.44 13.78 3.72
C TYR A 157 17.22 12.96 4.18
N GLU A 158 17.14 12.66 5.48
CA GLU A 158 16.07 11.81 6.03
C GLU A 158 14.69 12.42 5.83
N PHE A 159 14.57 13.71 6.16
CA PHE A 159 13.32 14.44 5.97
C PHE A 159 12.99 14.56 4.49
N SER A 160 13.98 14.85 3.64
CA SER A 160 13.77 14.92 2.19
C SER A 160 13.27 13.59 1.62
N SER A 161 13.85 12.47 2.07
CA SER A 161 13.52 11.12 1.62
C SER A 161 12.11 10.73 2.06
N TYR A 162 11.77 10.98 3.33
CA TYR A 162 10.41 10.81 3.85
C TYR A 162 9.38 11.65 3.07
N ILE A 163 9.68 12.94 2.84
CA ILE A 163 8.80 13.86 2.11
C ILE A 163 8.57 13.37 0.66
N MET A 164 9.63 12.93 -0.02
CA MET A 164 9.53 12.39 -1.38
C MET A 164 8.61 11.15 -1.41
N GLU A 165 8.78 10.21 -0.46
CA GLU A 165 7.91 9.02 -0.37
C GLU A 165 6.44 9.39 -0.12
N ARG A 166 6.17 10.33 0.80
CA ARG A 166 4.80 10.76 1.11
C ARG A 166 4.16 11.49 -0.08
N LEU A 167 4.90 12.40 -0.72
CA LEU A 167 4.41 13.11 -1.89
C LEU A 167 4.16 12.15 -3.06
N ARG A 168 5.04 11.16 -3.27
CA ARG A 168 4.84 10.11 -4.27
C ARG A 168 3.52 9.38 -4.04
N ASP A 169 3.29 8.90 -2.83
CA ASP A 169 2.08 8.14 -2.50
C ASP A 169 0.82 9.01 -2.63
N ASP A 170 0.87 10.27 -2.19
CA ASP A 170 -0.23 11.23 -2.31
C ASP A 170 -0.57 11.55 -3.78
N LEU A 171 0.45 11.67 -4.64
CA LEU A 171 0.27 11.89 -6.07
C LEU A 171 -0.24 10.63 -6.77
N GLY A 172 0.27 9.45 -6.39
CA GLY A 172 -0.19 8.18 -6.94
C GLY A 172 -1.69 7.99 -6.74
N ALA A 173 -2.17 8.26 -5.53
CA ALA A 173 -3.59 8.22 -5.20
C ALA A 173 -4.43 9.24 -6.00
N LYS A 174 -3.93 10.47 -6.20
CA LYS A 174 -4.63 11.51 -6.98
C LYS A 174 -4.70 11.19 -8.48
N ILE A 175 -3.61 10.63 -9.01
CA ILE A 175 -3.50 10.31 -10.44
C ILE A 175 -4.25 9.01 -10.77
N GLY A 176 -4.24 8.05 -9.83
CA GLY A 176 -4.77 6.70 -10.02
C GLY A 176 -3.73 5.73 -10.58
N VAL A 177 -2.45 5.90 -10.18
CA VAL A 177 -1.34 5.03 -10.61
C VAL A 177 -0.39 4.77 -9.45
N ASP A 178 0.28 3.63 -9.50
CA ASP A 178 1.40 3.34 -8.61
C ASP A 178 2.71 3.85 -9.22
N PHE A 179 3.37 4.74 -8.48
CA PHE A 179 4.75 5.10 -8.75
C PHE A 179 5.69 3.99 -8.26
N ASP A 180 6.88 3.94 -8.86
CA ASP A 180 7.97 3.04 -8.48
C ASP A 180 8.38 3.29 -7.03
N LYS A 181 8.07 2.30 -6.17
CA LYS A 181 8.35 2.36 -4.73
C LYS A 181 9.83 2.19 -4.40
N SER A 182 10.63 1.68 -5.34
CA SER A 182 12.08 1.56 -5.21
C SER A 182 12.82 2.86 -5.52
N MET A 183 12.13 3.95 -5.87
CA MET A 183 12.79 5.22 -6.10
C MET A 183 13.32 5.84 -4.80
N THR A 184 14.59 6.22 -4.85
CA THR A 184 15.27 7.01 -3.82
C THR A 184 15.70 8.36 -4.39
N LEU A 185 16.05 9.31 -3.53
CA LEU A 185 16.60 10.61 -3.93
C LEU A 185 17.90 10.48 -4.73
N SER A 186 18.60 9.36 -4.61
CA SER A 186 19.88 9.09 -5.27
C SER A 186 19.77 8.17 -6.49
N LYS A 187 18.56 7.66 -6.82
CA LYS A 187 18.41 6.72 -7.93
C LYS A 187 18.74 7.41 -9.25
N ASN A 188 19.55 6.76 -10.07
CA ASN A 188 19.87 7.26 -11.41
C ASN A 188 18.59 7.40 -12.24
N ILE A 189 18.49 8.52 -12.94
CA ILE A 189 17.42 8.75 -13.91
C ILE A 189 18.02 8.43 -15.28
N LEU A 190 17.38 7.54 -16.04
CA LEU A 190 17.76 7.21 -17.42
C LEU A 190 16.66 7.67 -18.38
N PRO A 191 16.55 8.97 -18.65
CA PRO A 191 15.46 9.48 -19.46
C PRO A 191 15.69 9.21 -20.94
N SER A 192 14.59 9.07 -21.67
CA SER A 192 14.64 8.95 -23.13
C SER A 192 15.04 10.27 -23.78
N GLY A 193 15.60 10.23 -24.99
CA GLY A 193 15.79 11.44 -25.81
C GLY A 193 14.49 12.10 -26.30
N LYS A 194 13.30 11.63 -25.87
CA LYS A 194 12.02 12.15 -26.33
C LYS A 194 11.70 13.53 -25.74
N PRO A 195 10.91 14.37 -26.44
CA PRO A 195 10.49 15.67 -25.93
C PRO A 195 9.74 15.57 -24.59
N VAL A 196 10.06 16.49 -23.69
CA VAL A 196 9.41 16.61 -22.38
C VAL A 196 8.14 17.44 -22.50
N LYS A 197 7.03 16.95 -21.95
CA LYS A 197 5.83 17.77 -21.76
C LYS A 197 5.96 18.61 -20.50
N VAL A 198 5.64 19.89 -20.61
CA VAL A 198 5.75 20.86 -19.52
C VAL A 198 4.36 21.36 -19.16
N ASN A 199 4.01 21.29 -17.88
CA ASN A 199 2.82 21.93 -17.33
C ASN A 199 3.23 23.23 -16.63
N GLU A 200 3.08 24.34 -17.35
CA GLU A 200 3.48 25.66 -16.86
C GLU A 200 2.49 26.27 -15.86
N ASP A 201 1.25 25.77 -15.84
CA ASP A 201 0.18 26.28 -15.02
C ASP A 201 0.10 25.59 -13.64
N LEU A 202 0.87 24.50 -13.45
CA LEU A 202 0.91 23.78 -12.19
C LEU A 202 1.69 24.57 -11.13
N GLU A 203 1.09 24.70 -9.94
CA GLU A 203 1.72 25.36 -8.81
C GLU A 203 2.79 24.47 -8.16
N ILE A 204 3.85 25.11 -7.66
CA ILE A 204 4.90 24.45 -6.88
C ILE A 204 4.28 23.82 -5.63
N TYR A 205 4.62 22.55 -5.35
CA TYR A 205 4.15 21.87 -4.16
C TYR A 205 4.83 22.42 -2.91
N SER A 206 4.03 22.94 -1.98
CA SER A 206 4.52 23.44 -0.71
C SER A 206 4.91 22.28 0.23
N LEU A 207 6.17 22.22 0.65
CA LEU A 207 6.66 21.24 1.62
C LEU A 207 6.17 21.48 3.05
N LYS A 208 5.63 22.68 3.33
CA LYS A 208 5.20 23.13 4.67
C LYS A 208 4.30 22.13 5.41
N LEU A 209 3.41 21.43 4.71
CA LEU A 209 2.53 20.43 5.32
C LEU A 209 3.33 19.28 5.96
N TYR A 210 4.28 18.73 5.21
CA TYR A 210 5.14 17.64 5.69
C TYR A 210 6.13 18.12 6.76
N LEU A 211 6.67 19.33 6.62
CA LEU A 211 7.57 19.92 7.61
C LEU A 211 6.88 20.14 8.96
N ASN A 212 5.62 20.62 8.95
CA ASN A 212 4.84 20.78 10.18
C ASN A 212 4.60 19.45 10.90
N GLU A 213 4.38 18.38 10.14
CA GLU A 213 4.23 17.03 10.69
C GLU A 213 5.53 16.54 11.34
N ILE A 214 6.67 16.71 10.67
CA ILE A 214 8.01 16.39 11.20
C ILE A 214 8.26 17.17 12.49
N SER A 215 8.12 18.49 12.48
CA SER A 215 8.35 19.34 13.65
C SER A 215 7.44 18.98 14.82
N ARG A 216 6.22 18.49 14.57
CA ARG A 216 5.32 18.02 15.64
C ARG A 216 5.87 16.79 16.33
N VAL A 217 6.37 15.81 15.58
CA VAL A 217 6.92 14.57 16.15
C VAL A 217 8.25 14.84 16.83
N GLU A 218 9.10 15.65 16.23
CA GLU A 218 10.36 16.11 16.82
C GLU A 218 10.13 16.70 18.22
N ARG A 219 9.19 17.66 18.37
CA ARG A 219 8.81 18.25 19.67
C ARG A 219 8.24 17.25 20.68
N ILE A 220 7.62 16.16 20.23
CA ILE A 220 7.12 15.11 21.12
C ILE A 220 8.31 14.30 21.65
N LEU A 221 9.20 13.87 20.76
CA LEU A 221 10.38 13.09 21.12
C LEU A 221 11.34 13.91 21.99
N GLU A 222 11.52 15.20 21.73
CA GLU A 222 12.39 16.09 22.51
C GLU A 222 11.96 16.21 23.98
N LYS A 223 10.67 16.01 24.28
CA LYS A 223 10.18 15.94 25.65
C LYS A 223 10.62 14.66 26.37
N GLU A 224 10.86 13.59 25.63
CA GLU A 224 11.31 12.30 26.13
C GLU A 224 12.84 12.22 26.24
N ARG A 225 13.58 12.85 25.31
CA ARG A 225 15.06 12.84 25.26
C ARG A 225 15.63 14.15 24.72
N LYS A 226 16.77 14.61 25.28
CA LYS A 226 17.42 15.89 24.93
C LYS A 226 18.08 15.96 23.55
N LYS A 227 18.37 14.82 22.90
CA LYS A 227 18.99 14.77 21.57
C LYS A 227 18.37 13.63 20.79
N ILE A 228 17.76 13.95 19.65
CA ILE A 228 17.16 13.01 18.71
C ILE A 228 17.73 13.30 17.33
N SER A 229 17.96 12.26 16.55
CA SER A 229 18.42 12.37 15.17
C SER A 229 17.24 12.41 14.19
N ASP A 230 17.42 13.06 13.04
CA ASP A 230 16.41 13.10 11.96
C ASP A 230 15.92 11.69 11.58
N GLN A 231 16.82 10.69 11.58
CA GLN A 231 16.51 9.28 11.34
C GLN A 231 15.47 8.74 12.33
N GLU A 232 15.65 9.01 13.62
CA GLU A 232 14.73 8.58 14.67
C GLU A 232 13.36 9.21 14.50
N VAL A 233 13.31 10.50 14.15
CA VAL A 233 12.04 11.21 13.89
C VAL A 233 11.30 10.56 12.71
N VAL A 234 12.00 10.28 11.62
CA VAL A 234 11.43 9.65 10.41
C VAL A 234 10.93 8.23 10.70
N TYR A 235 11.71 7.41 11.39
CA TYR A 235 11.31 6.04 11.76
C TYR A 235 10.06 6.03 12.63
N ARG A 236 9.96 6.95 13.60
CA ARG A 236 8.77 7.12 14.42
C ARG A 236 7.54 7.52 13.60
N LEU A 237 7.69 8.42 12.64
CA LEU A 237 6.62 8.81 11.71
C LEU A 237 6.15 7.60 10.88
N LEU A 238 7.08 6.91 10.24
CA LEU A 238 6.78 5.76 9.38
C LEU A 238 6.09 4.63 10.13
N ASP A 239 6.56 4.28 11.32
CA ASP A 239 5.94 3.22 12.12
C ASP A 239 4.58 3.63 12.67
N ARG A 240 4.39 4.91 13.03
CA ARG A 240 3.08 5.42 13.41
C ARG A 240 2.12 5.37 12.23
N ASP A 241 2.55 5.80 11.04
CA ASP A 241 1.73 5.79 9.84
C ASP A 241 1.39 4.34 9.42
N PHE A 242 2.34 3.42 9.53
CA PHE A 242 2.11 1.98 9.29
C PHE A 242 1.09 1.40 10.28
N LYS A 243 1.24 1.67 11.58
CA LYS A 243 0.28 1.21 12.60
C LYS A 243 -1.11 1.83 12.41
N ASN A 244 -1.18 3.10 12.02
CA ASN A 244 -2.44 3.81 11.77
C ASN A 244 -3.21 3.24 10.58
N LYS A 245 -2.52 2.65 9.59
CA LYS A 245 -3.19 1.94 8.49
C LYS A 245 -3.96 0.70 8.97
N MET A 246 -3.83 0.29 10.24
CA MET A 246 -4.48 -0.88 10.84
C MET A 246 -4.26 -2.15 10.01
N ILE A 247 -3.07 -2.31 9.43
CA ILE A 247 -2.69 -3.49 8.66
C ILE A 247 -1.83 -4.40 9.57
N THR A 248 -2.24 -5.65 9.77
CA THR A 248 -1.32 -6.69 10.25
C THR A 248 -0.48 -7.12 9.05
N SER A 249 0.83 -6.96 9.14
CA SER A 249 1.73 -7.63 8.23
C SER A 249 1.91 -9.07 8.67
N LYS A 250 1.79 -10.04 7.77
CA LYS A 250 2.48 -11.32 7.94
C LYS A 250 3.76 -11.30 7.12
N VAL A 251 4.88 -11.57 7.77
CA VAL A 251 6.19 -11.62 7.09
C VAL A 251 6.22 -12.80 6.12
N HIS A 252 6.54 -12.53 4.85
CA HIS A 252 6.91 -13.57 3.90
C HIS A 252 8.38 -13.92 4.10
N PHE A 253 8.64 -14.87 5.01
CA PHE A 253 10.00 -15.18 5.49
C PHE A 253 11.03 -15.35 4.36
N THR A 254 10.72 -16.14 3.33
CA THR A 254 11.63 -16.38 2.19
C THR A 254 11.96 -15.10 1.43
N ASN A 255 11.01 -14.19 1.28
CA ASN A 255 11.22 -12.94 0.55
C ASN A 255 12.03 -11.97 1.40
N LEU A 256 11.76 -11.91 2.70
CA LEU A 256 12.55 -11.12 3.64
C LEU A 256 13.99 -11.63 3.75
N LEU A 257 14.19 -12.95 3.76
CA LEU A 257 15.53 -13.55 3.74
C LEU A 257 16.28 -13.20 2.47
N ASN A 258 15.65 -13.34 1.30
CA ASN A 258 16.24 -12.95 0.02
C ASN A 258 16.58 -11.45 -0.02
N ALA A 259 15.71 -10.60 0.55
CA ALA A 259 15.96 -9.17 0.69
C ALA A 259 17.14 -8.89 1.62
N PHE A 260 17.33 -9.66 2.71
CA PHE A 260 18.45 -9.48 3.63
C PHE A 260 19.77 -10.05 3.09
N ASP A 261 19.68 -11.02 2.18
CA ASP A 261 20.82 -11.57 1.44
C ASP A 261 21.20 -10.73 0.21
N SER A 262 20.53 -9.61 -0.06
CA SER A 262 20.85 -8.64 -1.11
C SER A 262 22.28 -8.08 -0.96
N LYS A 263 22.97 -7.87 -2.08
CA LYS A 263 24.33 -7.26 -2.08
C LYS A 263 24.26 -5.75 -1.80
N GLU A 264 23.13 -5.15 -2.09
CA GLU A 264 22.84 -3.73 -1.95
C GLU A 264 22.89 -3.29 -0.47
N LEU A 265 22.60 -4.21 0.47
CA LEU A 265 22.68 -3.96 1.91
C LEU A 265 24.10 -3.95 2.49
N ALA A 266 25.15 -4.17 1.68
CA ALA A 266 26.53 -4.13 2.17
C ALA A 266 26.96 -2.76 2.71
N SER A 267 26.28 -1.69 2.29
CA SER A 267 26.54 -0.30 2.72
C SER A 267 25.75 0.15 3.94
N LEU A 268 24.97 -0.73 4.60
CA LEU A 268 24.27 -0.38 5.83
C LEU A 268 25.25 0.17 6.87
N ASN A 269 24.86 1.22 7.58
CA ASN A 269 25.61 1.78 8.69
C ASN A 269 25.18 1.13 10.02
N TYR A 270 25.94 1.42 11.08
CA TYR A 270 25.71 0.82 12.40
C TYR A 270 24.30 1.08 12.95
N ARG A 271 23.76 2.29 12.76
CA ARG A 271 22.41 2.60 13.25
C ARG A 271 21.37 1.81 12.49
N GLU A 272 21.46 1.77 11.16
CA GLU A 272 20.51 1.03 10.32
C GLU A 272 20.48 -0.45 10.69
N ILE A 273 21.64 -1.10 10.83
CA ILE A 273 21.67 -2.52 11.22
C ILE A 273 21.12 -2.73 12.63
N SER A 274 21.42 -1.84 13.59
CA SER A 274 20.81 -1.89 14.92
C SER A 274 19.28 -1.80 14.84
N TYR A 275 18.73 -0.90 14.02
CA TYR A 275 17.29 -0.82 13.82
C TYR A 275 16.70 -2.06 13.17
N LEU A 276 17.37 -2.65 12.17
CA LEU A 276 16.93 -3.90 11.56
C LEU A 276 16.89 -5.04 12.60
N PHE A 277 17.90 -5.13 13.48
CA PHE A 277 17.90 -6.10 14.58
C PHE A 277 16.79 -5.83 15.62
N MET A 278 16.51 -4.57 15.94
CA MET A 278 15.37 -4.19 16.78
C MET A 278 14.04 -4.64 16.14
N VAL A 279 13.86 -4.41 14.84
CA VAL A 279 12.66 -4.87 14.13
C VAL A 279 12.54 -6.39 14.14
N LEU A 280 13.65 -7.13 13.94
CA LEU A 280 13.64 -8.59 14.00
C LEU A 280 13.18 -9.12 15.37
N ASN A 281 13.59 -8.49 16.47
CA ASN A 281 13.09 -8.84 17.80
C ASN A 281 11.60 -8.52 17.95
N ASN A 282 11.13 -7.40 17.43
CA ASN A 282 9.70 -7.05 17.48
C ASN A 282 8.83 -8.00 16.62
N LEU A 283 9.33 -8.44 15.47
CA LEU A 283 8.65 -9.44 14.64
C LEU A 283 8.54 -10.81 15.34
N GLU A 284 9.53 -11.19 16.15
CA GLU A 284 9.44 -12.38 16.99
C GLU A 284 8.43 -12.19 18.14
N ASP A 285 8.52 -11.07 18.87
CA ASP A 285 7.60 -10.75 19.97
C ASP A 285 6.13 -10.69 19.50
N ASP A 286 5.91 -10.30 18.23
CA ASP A 286 4.60 -10.25 17.58
C ASP A 286 4.17 -11.60 16.94
N ASP A 287 4.89 -12.69 17.19
CA ASP A 287 4.66 -14.04 16.61
C ASP A 287 4.64 -14.06 15.06
N GLN A 288 5.26 -13.09 14.39
CA GLN A 288 5.31 -13.02 12.92
C GLN A 288 6.42 -13.92 12.34
N ILE A 289 7.48 -14.14 13.11
CA ILE A 289 8.59 -15.05 12.80
C ILE A 289 8.96 -15.86 14.04
N THR A 290 9.50 -17.06 13.86
CA THR A 290 10.05 -17.85 14.97
C THR A 290 11.43 -17.36 15.39
N PHE A 291 11.88 -17.74 16.58
CA PHE A 291 13.26 -17.53 17.03
C PHE A 291 14.29 -18.02 15.99
N GLN A 292 14.09 -19.21 15.42
CA GLN A 292 15.00 -19.76 14.41
C GLN A 292 15.04 -18.89 13.14
N GLN A 293 13.88 -18.42 12.69
CA GLN A 293 13.78 -17.51 11.55
C GLN A 293 14.46 -16.16 11.84
N LYS A 294 14.31 -15.63 13.06
CA LYS A 294 15.00 -14.42 13.52
C LYS A 294 16.52 -14.56 13.40
N ILE A 295 17.08 -15.67 13.88
CA ILE A 295 18.51 -15.94 13.80
C ILE A 295 18.98 -16.05 12.33
N GLN A 296 18.22 -16.73 11.47
CA GLN A 296 18.56 -16.84 10.04
C GLN A 296 18.57 -15.47 9.34
N LEU A 297 17.60 -14.60 9.63
CA LEU A 297 17.56 -13.25 9.10
C LEU A 297 18.71 -12.39 9.64
N ALA A 298 19.02 -12.50 10.93
CA ALA A 298 20.14 -11.80 11.53
C ALA A 298 21.48 -12.24 10.90
N ASP A 299 21.67 -13.54 10.66
CA ASP A 299 22.87 -14.08 10.03
C ASP A 299 23.03 -13.63 8.58
N ALA A 300 21.94 -13.52 7.82
CA ALA A 300 21.96 -12.94 6.47
C ALA A 300 22.50 -11.50 6.49
N LEU A 301 21.98 -10.64 7.38
CA LEU A 301 22.47 -9.27 7.56
C LEU A 301 23.94 -9.24 8.00
N LYS A 302 24.36 -10.11 8.93
CA LYS A 302 25.76 -10.19 9.39
C LYS A 302 26.71 -10.62 8.27
N LYS A 303 26.29 -11.52 7.38
CA LYS A 303 27.12 -11.95 6.23
C LYS A 303 27.34 -10.84 5.22
N ARG A 304 26.38 -9.92 5.10
CA ARG A 304 26.44 -8.82 4.14
C ARG A 304 27.13 -7.57 4.67
N THR A 305 27.22 -7.42 5.99
CA THR A 305 27.75 -6.22 6.62
C THR A 305 29.07 -6.48 7.34
N ALA A 306 29.80 -5.42 7.69
CA ALA A 306 31.00 -5.53 8.51
C ALA A 306 30.68 -5.75 10.02
N PHE A 307 29.40 -5.73 10.40
CA PHE A 307 28.95 -5.74 11.78
C PHE A 307 28.74 -7.17 12.28
N LYS A 308 29.21 -7.45 13.51
CA LYS A 308 29.17 -8.79 14.13
C LYS A 308 28.37 -8.85 15.43
N GLN A 309 27.62 -7.81 15.79
CA GLN A 309 26.82 -7.80 17.02
C GLN A 309 25.76 -8.90 17.04
N ASP A 310 25.36 -9.31 18.25
CA ASP A 310 24.24 -10.23 18.41
C ASP A 310 22.89 -9.50 18.32
N VAL A 311 21.90 -10.13 17.67
CA VAL A 311 20.55 -9.58 17.54
C VAL A 311 19.88 -9.47 18.92
N GLU A 312 20.24 -10.35 19.86
CA GLU A 312 19.73 -10.34 21.24
C GLU A 312 20.14 -9.08 22.03
N GLU A 313 21.25 -8.43 21.68
CA GLU A 313 21.69 -7.17 22.32
C GLU A 313 20.62 -6.06 22.16
N PHE A 314 19.73 -6.20 21.18
CA PHE A 314 18.72 -5.22 20.82
C PHE A 314 17.29 -5.57 21.29
N LYS A 315 17.10 -6.69 21.99
CA LYS A 315 15.77 -7.22 22.35
C LYS A 315 14.89 -6.28 23.19
N ASN A 316 15.50 -5.42 24.00
CA ASN A 316 14.78 -4.51 24.89
C ASN A 316 14.40 -3.17 24.24
N TYR A 317 14.71 -2.95 22.96
CA TYR A 317 14.43 -1.70 22.28
C TYR A 317 13.25 -1.86 21.31
N LYS A 318 12.07 -1.35 21.71
CA LYS A 318 10.80 -1.55 20.98
C LYS A 318 10.40 -0.38 20.07
N ASP A 319 11.33 0.52 19.81
CA ASP A 319 11.01 1.83 19.26
C ASP A 319 10.80 1.87 17.74
N VAL A 320 11.03 0.75 17.03
CA VAL A 320 10.91 0.63 15.57
C VAL A 320 10.17 -0.62 15.12
N ASN A 321 9.48 -0.56 13.97
CA ASN A 321 8.67 -1.65 13.43
C ASN A 321 8.83 -1.77 11.90
N VAL A 322 7.86 -2.42 11.26
CA VAL A 322 7.83 -2.75 9.83
C VAL A 322 7.92 -1.52 8.93
N GLY A 323 7.36 -0.36 9.34
CA GLY A 323 7.45 0.87 8.55
C GLY A 323 8.90 1.33 8.37
N SER A 324 9.66 1.32 9.46
CA SER A 324 11.10 1.61 9.45
C SER A 324 11.90 0.61 8.60
N LEU A 325 11.58 -0.68 8.70
CA LEU A 325 12.20 -1.75 7.91
C LEU A 325 11.99 -1.54 6.40
N ILE A 326 10.75 -1.29 5.98
CA ILE A 326 10.41 -1.02 4.57
C ILE A 326 11.21 0.18 4.05
N HIS A 327 11.26 1.26 4.83
CA HIS A 327 11.97 2.46 4.42
C HIS A 327 13.48 2.21 4.29
N ILE A 328 14.12 1.55 5.27
CA ILE A 328 15.55 1.20 5.19
C ILE A 328 15.83 0.38 3.93
N LEU A 329 15.05 -0.67 3.66
CA LEU A 329 15.24 -1.51 2.48
C LEU A 329 15.13 -0.72 1.17
N ARG A 330 14.14 0.17 1.05
CA ARG A 330 13.97 1.03 -0.13
C ARG A 330 15.13 1.99 -0.33
N GLN A 331 15.69 2.57 0.75
CA GLN A 331 16.86 3.45 0.64
C GLN A 331 18.10 2.77 0.06
N HIS A 332 18.16 1.43 0.12
CA HIS A 332 19.22 0.62 -0.47
C HIS A 332 18.73 -0.13 -1.71
N ASP A 333 17.72 0.41 -2.41
CA ASP A 333 17.15 -0.13 -3.67
C ASP A 333 16.66 -1.60 -3.58
N VAL A 334 16.29 -2.06 -2.38
CA VAL A 334 15.72 -3.41 -2.18
C VAL A 334 14.19 -3.35 -2.32
N ALA A 335 13.63 -4.20 -3.19
CA ALA A 335 12.19 -4.28 -3.43
C ALA A 335 11.44 -4.76 -2.17
N THR A 336 10.29 -4.12 -1.88
CA THR A 336 9.53 -4.36 -0.64
C THR A 336 8.12 -4.91 -0.84
N ASP A 337 7.65 -5.01 -2.08
CA ASP A 337 6.23 -5.18 -2.40
C ASP A 337 5.65 -6.53 -1.91
N ASP A 338 6.49 -7.58 -1.84
CA ASP A 338 6.09 -8.92 -1.41
C ASP A 338 6.71 -9.37 -0.08
N LEU A 339 7.28 -8.45 0.70
CA LEU A 339 7.90 -8.79 1.99
C LEU A 339 6.86 -9.04 3.08
N PHE A 340 5.74 -8.34 2.97
CA PHE A 340 4.66 -8.38 3.93
C PHE A 340 3.37 -8.66 3.19
N VAL A 341 2.66 -9.69 3.62
CA VAL A 341 1.24 -9.82 3.29
C VAL A 341 0.55 -8.79 4.15
N LEU A 342 0.17 -7.66 3.54
CA LEU A 342 -0.64 -6.63 4.17
C LEU A 342 -2.06 -7.19 4.30
N MET A 343 -2.48 -7.42 5.54
CA MET A 343 -3.79 -7.94 5.86
C MET A 343 -4.44 -6.89 6.73
N GLU A 344 -5.67 -6.48 6.48
CA GLU A 344 -6.32 -5.59 7.46
C GLU A 344 -6.33 -6.32 8.82
N ASN A 345 -6.00 -5.61 9.91
CA ASN A 345 -5.89 -6.14 11.28
C ASN A 345 -7.09 -7.02 11.67
N TYR A 346 -8.24 -6.76 11.05
CA TYR A 346 -9.49 -7.45 11.28
C TYR A 346 -9.66 -8.71 10.43
N GLU A 347 -9.02 -8.86 9.27
CA GLU A 347 -9.31 -9.94 8.31
C GLU A 347 -8.87 -11.32 8.78
N LEU A 348 -7.76 -11.45 9.51
CA LEU A 348 -7.14 -12.76 9.78
C LEU A 348 -7.10 -13.24 11.23
N ARG A 349 -7.69 -12.52 12.19
CA ARG A 349 -7.81 -13.08 13.54
C ARG A 349 -8.93 -14.12 13.56
N LYS A 350 -8.58 -15.39 13.30
CA LYS A 350 -9.46 -16.52 13.67
C LYS A 350 -9.57 -16.52 15.18
N ASP A 351 -10.77 -16.34 15.70
CA ASP A 351 -11.00 -16.37 17.14
C ASP A 351 -11.10 -17.81 17.66
N LEU A 352 -11.62 -18.71 16.82
CA LEU A 352 -11.84 -20.12 17.14
C LEU A 352 -11.56 -21.00 15.90
N SER A 353 -11.04 -22.19 16.12
CA SER A 353 -10.81 -23.21 15.09
C SER A 353 -11.35 -24.56 15.56
N PHE A 354 -12.07 -25.25 14.69
CA PHE A 354 -12.60 -26.59 14.96
C PHE A 354 -12.15 -27.53 13.86
N GLU A 355 -11.58 -28.67 14.26
CA GLU A 355 -11.31 -29.78 13.37
C GLU A 355 -12.28 -30.92 13.72
N ILE A 356 -13.13 -31.30 12.77
CA ILE A 356 -14.19 -32.28 12.98
C ILE A 356 -13.88 -33.54 12.18
N ASN A 357 -13.83 -34.66 12.89
CA ASN A 357 -13.74 -36.00 12.31
C ASN A 357 -15.13 -36.65 12.26
N GLY A 358 -15.47 -37.26 11.12
CA GLY A 358 -16.79 -37.89 10.89
C GLY A 358 -17.87 -36.91 10.43
N LYS A 359 -19.12 -37.39 10.28
CA LYS A 359 -20.23 -36.53 9.86
C LYS A 359 -20.67 -35.60 10.99
N ILE A 360 -20.79 -34.31 10.70
CA ILE A 360 -21.12 -33.27 11.71
C ILE A 360 -22.46 -33.58 12.38
N TYR A 361 -23.43 -34.06 11.62
CA TYR A 361 -24.77 -34.33 12.11
C TYR A 361 -24.90 -35.61 12.94
N GLU A 362 -24.04 -36.60 12.68
CA GLU A 362 -23.99 -37.85 13.45
C GLU A 362 -23.29 -37.65 14.81
N ASN A 363 -22.57 -36.53 14.97
CA ASN A 363 -21.94 -36.13 16.22
C ASN A 363 -22.71 -34.98 16.88
N LYS A 364 -23.81 -35.34 17.58
CA LYS A 364 -24.70 -34.38 18.26
C LYS A 364 -23.96 -33.37 19.15
N ASN A 365 -22.89 -33.79 19.82
CA ASN A 365 -22.09 -32.91 20.68
C ASN A 365 -21.36 -31.81 19.89
N VAL A 366 -20.89 -32.11 18.68
CA VAL A 366 -20.22 -31.15 17.81
C VAL A 366 -21.22 -30.15 17.23
N TYR A 367 -22.39 -30.64 16.78
CA TYR A 367 -23.45 -29.77 16.26
C TYR A 367 -23.98 -28.81 17.34
N GLU A 368 -24.26 -29.30 18.55
CA GLU A 368 -24.70 -28.45 19.67
C GLU A 368 -23.64 -27.42 20.10
N LYS A 369 -22.36 -27.79 20.04
CA LYS A 369 -21.26 -26.85 20.33
C LYS A 369 -21.14 -25.76 19.26
N LEU A 370 -21.27 -26.11 17.98
CA LEU A 370 -21.30 -25.11 16.90
C LEU A 370 -22.52 -24.19 17.05
N LYS A 371 -23.67 -24.75 17.42
CA LYS A 371 -24.91 -24.03 17.72
C LYS A 371 -24.72 -23.04 18.88
N GLU A 372 -24.12 -23.47 19.99
CA GLU A 372 -23.76 -22.60 21.11
C GLU A 372 -22.89 -21.42 20.66
N ILE A 373 -21.96 -21.65 19.74
CA ILE A 373 -21.04 -20.60 19.29
C ILE A 373 -21.75 -19.62 18.35
N VAL A 374 -22.48 -20.10 17.35
CA VAL A 374 -23.21 -19.24 16.41
C VAL A 374 -24.28 -18.42 17.12
N PHE A 375 -24.93 -18.99 18.13
CA PHE A 375 -26.06 -18.35 18.82
C PHE A 375 -25.75 -17.74 20.19
N GLY A 376 -24.55 -17.99 20.73
CA GLY A 376 -24.16 -17.59 22.07
C GLY A 376 -23.69 -16.14 22.13
N PHE A 377 -24.14 -15.42 23.16
CA PHE A 377 -23.74 -14.03 23.36
C PHE A 377 -22.22 -13.86 23.51
N LYS A 378 -21.57 -14.85 24.15
CA LYS A 378 -20.11 -14.90 24.38
C LYS A 378 -19.29 -14.89 23.08
N TYR A 379 -19.85 -15.38 21.98
CA TYR A 379 -19.13 -15.59 20.72
C TYR A 379 -19.58 -14.64 19.61
N ARG A 380 -20.38 -13.62 19.93
CA ARG A 380 -20.79 -12.60 18.95
C ARG A 380 -19.58 -11.88 18.37
N GLY A 381 -19.56 -11.72 17.05
CA GLY A 381 -18.47 -11.07 16.30
C GLY A 381 -17.20 -11.92 16.18
N LYS A 382 -17.20 -13.17 16.66
CA LYS A 382 -16.05 -14.07 16.59
C LYS A 382 -15.96 -14.74 15.22
N LYS A 383 -14.75 -14.81 14.66
CA LYS A 383 -14.43 -15.51 13.42
C LYS A 383 -14.11 -16.97 13.70
N ILE A 384 -14.82 -17.89 13.05
CA ILE A 384 -14.74 -19.33 13.29
C ILE A 384 -14.21 -20.02 12.03
N LEU A 385 -13.10 -20.76 12.16
CA LEU A 385 -12.60 -21.65 11.12
C LEU A 385 -13.09 -23.07 11.37
N LEU A 386 -13.88 -23.61 10.44
CA LEU A 386 -14.40 -24.98 10.48
C LEU A 386 -13.64 -25.86 9.47
N ILE A 387 -12.92 -26.86 9.97
CA ILE A 387 -12.14 -27.81 9.16
C ILE A 387 -12.76 -29.20 9.31
N SER A 388 -13.15 -29.81 8.20
CA SER A 388 -13.53 -31.23 8.17
C SER A 388 -13.31 -31.80 6.78
N GLY A 389 -13.17 -33.13 6.69
CA GLY A 389 -13.06 -33.85 5.43
C GLY A 389 -14.24 -33.60 4.47
N THR A 390 -14.05 -33.97 3.20
CA THR A 390 -15.12 -33.98 2.19
C THR A 390 -16.17 -35.03 2.54
N GLY A 391 -17.45 -34.74 2.29
CA GLY A 391 -18.56 -35.69 2.54
C GLY A 391 -19.01 -35.81 4.01
N THR A 392 -18.53 -34.96 4.91
CA THR A 392 -18.93 -34.94 6.34
C THR A 392 -20.25 -34.19 6.61
N GLY A 393 -20.91 -33.67 5.57
CA GLY A 393 -22.18 -32.94 5.71
C GLY A 393 -22.05 -31.48 6.20
N LYS A 394 -20.92 -30.80 5.93
CA LYS A 394 -20.70 -29.38 6.26
C LYS A 394 -21.84 -28.47 5.80
N SER A 395 -22.12 -28.49 4.49
CA SER A 395 -23.06 -27.54 3.88
C SER A 395 -24.50 -27.74 4.37
N PHE A 396 -24.89 -28.99 4.63
CA PHE A 396 -26.19 -29.31 5.25
C PHE A 396 -26.27 -28.77 6.70
N ALA A 397 -25.22 -28.98 7.50
CA ALA A 397 -25.19 -28.48 8.88
C ALA A 397 -25.23 -26.94 8.95
N LEU A 398 -24.51 -26.25 8.06
CA LEU A 398 -24.50 -24.79 7.97
C LEU A 398 -25.85 -24.23 7.50
N THR A 399 -26.48 -24.87 6.52
CA THR A 399 -27.83 -24.53 6.04
C THR A 399 -28.85 -24.62 7.17
N LYS A 400 -28.84 -25.73 7.92
CA LYS A 400 -29.73 -25.91 9.07
C LYS A 400 -29.49 -24.87 10.16
N MET A 401 -28.23 -24.48 10.41
CA MET A 401 -27.92 -23.40 11.37
C MET A 401 -28.48 -22.04 10.91
N ILE A 402 -28.52 -21.75 9.61
CA ILE A 402 -29.14 -20.54 9.07
C ILE A 402 -30.67 -20.57 9.28
N HIS A 403 -31.32 -21.71 9.07
CA HIS A 403 -32.76 -21.84 9.35
C HIS A 403 -33.06 -21.63 10.84
N GLU A 404 -32.31 -22.29 11.72
CA GLU A 404 -32.44 -22.11 13.17
C GLU A 404 -32.14 -20.65 13.59
N TYR A 405 -31.26 -19.95 12.87
CA TYR A 405 -31.01 -18.52 13.04
C TYR A 405 -32.22 -17.68 12.67
N ASN A 406 -32.82 -17.94 11.51
CA ASN A 406 -34.02 -17.25 11.05
C ASN A 406 -35.18 -17.43 12.05
N GLU A 407 -35.39 -18.66 12.54
CA GLU A 407 -36.40 -18.98 13.54
C GLU A 407 -36.15 -18.23 14.87
N LYS A 408 -34.91 -18.29 15.39
CA LYS A 408 -34.55 -17.64 16.65
C LYS A 408 -34.70 -16.12 16.59
N MET A 409 -34.42 -15.52 15.43
CA MET A 409 -34.56 -14.08 15.19
C MET A 409 -35.98 -13.67 14.79
N LYS A 410 -36.92 -14.62 14.64
CA LYS A 410 -38.31 -14.38 14.19
C LYS A 410 -38.37 -13.64 12.85
N CYS A 411 -37.49 -14.02 11.91
CA CYS A 411 -37.44 -13.45 10.58
C CYS A 411 -38.70 -13.80 9.78
N ASN A 412 -39.28 -12.81 9.07
CA ASN A 412 -40.43 -12.99 8.17
C ASN A 412 -40.19 -12.20 6.88
N ILE A 413 -40.64 -12.72 5.72
CA ILE A 413 -40.49 -12.05 4.41
C ILE A 413 -41.17 -10.67 4.36
N THR A 414 -42.22 -10.45 5.16
CA THR A 414 -43.09 -9.26 5.06
C THR A 414 -42.59 -8.02 5.77
N SER A 415 -41.48 -8.05 6.52
CA SER A 415 -40.97 -6.86 7.21
C SER A 415 -39.92 -6.12 6.37
N HIS A 416 -40.31 -4.98 5.78
CA HIS A 416 -39.36 -4.06 5.11
C HIS A 416 -38.29 -3.48 6.06
N LYS A 417 -38.47 -3.67 7.37
CA LYS A 417 -37.47 -3.44 8.39
C LYS A 417 -37.25 -4.77 9.10
N ASN A 418 -36.18 -5.46 8.75
CA ASN A 418 -35.70 -6.57 9.56
C ASN A 418 -34.70 -6.01 10.58
N PRO A 419 -35.12 -5.69 11.84
CA PRO A 419 -34.26 -5.00 12.80
C PRO A 419 -33.10 -5.90 13.28
N TYR A 420 -33.08 -7.16 12.85
CA TYR A 420 -32.18 -8.19 13.33
C TYR A 420 -31.02 -8.51 12.39
N GLY A 421 -30.85 -7.82 11.24
CA GLY A 421 -29.78 -8.10 10.27
C GLY A 421 -30.12 -9.27 9.34
N PHE A 422 -29.17 -9.70 8.50
CA PHE A 422 -29.36 -10.81 7.55
C PHE A 422 -28.19 -11.81 7.59
N ALA A 423 -28.39 -13.01 7.04
CA ALA A 423 -27.33 -14.01 6.87
C ALA A 423 -26.89 -14.14 5.39
N LEU A 424 -25.59 -14.35 5.18
CA LEU A 424 -24.99 -14.59 3.88
C LEU A 424 -24.26 -15.92 3.90
N TYR A 425 -24.60 -16.81 2.96
CA TYR A 425 -23.86 -18.03 2.67
C TYR A 425 -23.23 -17.93 1.28
N ASN A 426 -21.92 -17.73 1.25
CA ASN A 426 -21.12 -17.57 0.05
C ASN A 426 -20.50 -18.91 -0.36
N CYS A 427 -20.66 -19.27 -1.64
CA CYS A 427 -20.00 -20.42 -2.24
C CYS A 427 -19.08 -19.98 -3.40
N PRO A 428 -17.99 -20.71 -3.69
CA PRO A 428 -17.06 -20.35 -4.75
C PRO A 428 -17.59 -20.63 -6.16
N ARG A 429 -18.60 -21.49 -6.32
CA ARG A 429 -19.08 -21.93 -7.64
C ARG A 429 -20.60 -22.07 -7.68
N ASN A 430 -21.20 -21.68 -8.80
CA ASN A 430 -22.64 -21.85 -9.05
C ASN A 430 -23.10 -23.31 -8.95
N ALA A 431 -22.26 -24.28 -9.33
CA ALA A 431 -22.60 -25.70 -9.22
C ALA A 431 -22.83 -26.15 -7.76
N LEU A 432 -22.07 -25.61 -6.80
CA LEU A 432 -22.29 -25.89 -5.38
C LEU A 432 -23.58 -25.24 -4.89
N ILE A 433 -23.87 -24.02 -5.35
CA ILE A 433 -25.11 -23.30 -5.03
C ILE A 433 -26.33 -24.10 -5.51
N SER A 434 -26.30 -24.61 -6.75
CA SER A 434 -27.39 -25.42 -7.29
C SER A 434 -27.64 -26.70 -6.49
N ASN A 435 -26.58 -27.31 -5.93
CA ASN A 435 -26.71 -28.50 -5.08
C ASN A 435 -27.31 -28.20 -3.71
N LEU A 436 -27.15 -26.97 -3.21
CA LEU A 436 -27.64 -26.55 -1.89
C LEU A 436 -28.99 -25.84 -1.94
N GLN A 437 -29.45 -25.42 -3.12
CA GLN A 437 -30.62 -24.57 -3.28
C GLN A 437 -31.87 -25.12 -2.60
N ASN A 438 -32.26 -26.36 -2.92
CA ASN A 438 -33.50 -26.95 -2.40
C ASN A 438 -33.49 -27.05 -0.88
N ASP A 439 -32.35 -27.45 -0.31
CA ASP A 439 -32.17 -27.53 1.14
C ASP A 439 -32.13 -26.13 1.77
N PHE A 440 -31.56 -25.14 1.09
CA PHE A 440 -31.46 -23.78 1.61
C PHE A 440 -32.79 -23.04 1.61
N GLU A 441 -33.60 -23.17 0.57
CA GLU A 441 -34.89 -22.49 0.41
C GLU A 441 -36.04 -23.21 1.15
N SER A 442 -35.77 -24.35 1.81
CA SER A 442 -36.82 -25.18 2.43
C SER A 442 -37.52 -24.53 3.64
N ASP A 443 -36.92 -23.51 4.26
CA ASP A 443 -37.57 -22.74 5.33
C ASP A 443 -38.61 -21.72 4.81
N GLY A 444 -38.71 -21.58 3.48
CA GLY A 444 -39.66 -20.71 2.79
C GLY A 444 -39.37 -19.21 2.94
N ILE A 445 -38.26 -18.83 3.58
CA ILE A 445 -37.89 -17.43 3.83
C ILE A 445 -36.44 -17.12 3.42
N SER A 446 -35.60 -18.12 3.22
CA SER A 446 -34.26 -18.00 2.65
C SER A 446 -34.31 -18.07 1.12
N LEU A 447 -33.41 -17.36 0.44
CA LEU A 447 -33.40 -17.26 -1.03
C LEU A 447 -32.02 -17.52 -1.62
N ARG A 448 -31.94 -18.28 -2.71
CA ARG A 448 -30.76 -18.33 -3.57
C ARG A 448 -30.80 -17.19 -4.58
N ILE A 449 -29.74 -16.38 -4.60
CA ILE A 449 -29.60 -15.29 -5.58
C ILE A 449 -28.13 -15.09 -5.98
N THR A 450 -27.88 -15.02 -7.28
CA THR A 450 -26.56 -14.94 -7.88
C THR A 450 -26.51 -13.90 -9.00
N GLY A 451 -25.31 -13.52 -9.43
CA GLY A 451 -25.13 -12.59 -10.54
C GLY A 451 -25.76 -13.06 -11.87
N SER A 452 -25.86 -14.39 -12.07
CA SER A 452 -26.41 -14.98 -13.29
C SER A 452 -27.94 -14.98 -13.38
N ASP A 453 -28.65 -14.64 -12.29
CA ASP A 453 -30.11 -14.74 -12.26
C ASP A 453 -30.79 -13.60 -13.04
N LYS A 454 -31.77 -13.93 -13.89
CA LYS A 454 -32.45 -12.95 -14.73
C LYS A 454 -33.64 -12.33 -13.99
N TYR A 455 -33.34 -11.52 -12.98
CA TYR A 455 -34.33 -10.67 -12.31
C TYR A 455 -34.27 -9.25 -12.87
N GLU A 456 -35.43 -8.61 -13.04
CA GLU A 456 -35.45 -7.17 -13.30
C GLU A 456 -34.90 -6.39 -12.10
N ALA A 457 -34.28 -5.23 -12.33
CA ALA A 457 -33.58 -4.49 -11.27
C ALA A 457 -34.47 -4.18 -10.05
N LYS A 458 -35.73 -3.78 -10.29
CA LYS A 458 -36.70 -3.47 -9.23
C LYS A 458 -37.16 -4.70 -8.46
N GLU A 459 -37.36 -5.81 -9.17
CA GLU A 459 -37.75 -7.09 -8.57
C GLU A 459 -36.61 -7.63 -7.69
N ARG A 460 -35.38 -7.61 -8.21
CA ARG A 460 -34.18 -7.99 -7.47
C ARG A 460 -34.01 -7.16 -6.20
N GLU A 461 -34.14 -5.84 -6.30
CA GLU A 461 -34.04 -4.94 -5.16
C GLU A 461 -35.12 -5.24 -4.11
N SER A 462 -36.36 -5.49 -4.54
CA SER A 462 -37.46 -5.87 -3.65
C SER A 462 -37.16 -7.17 -2.91
N LEU A 463 -36.76 -8.22 -3.64
CA LEU A 463 -36.41 -9.54 -3.09
C LEU A 463 -35.26 -9.41 -2.09
N VAL A 464 -34.18 -8.73 -2.47
CA VAL A 464 -33.04 -8.49 -1.60
C VAL A 464 -33.46 -7.72 -0.35
N LYS A 465 -34.32 -6.71 -0.44
CA LYS A 465 -34.76 -5.95 0.74
C LYS A 465 -35.60 -6.79 1.71
N THR A 466 -36.46 -7.68 1.22
CA THR A 466 -37.36 -8.50 2.05
C THR A 466 -36.75 -9.77 2.60
N THR A 467 -35.75 -10.34 1.93
CA THR A 467 -35.21 -11.65 2.31
C THR A 467 -34.23 -11.58 3.51
N PRO A 468 -34.39 -12.44 4.53
CA PRO A 468 -33.51 -12.50 5.71
C PRO A 468 -32.18 -13.24 5.49
N SER A 469 -32.11 -14.19 4.56
CA SER A 469 -30.95 -15.07 4.40
C SER A 469 -30.71 -15.42 2.93
N PHE A 470 -29.46 -15.34 2.50
CA PHE A 470 -29.11 -15.55 1.09
C PHE A 470 -28.04 -16.62 0.91
N LEU A 471 -28.22 -17.43 -0.14
CA LEU A 471 -27.20 -18.29 -0.71
C LEU A 471 -26.73 -17.67 -2.04
N THR A 472 -25.46 -17.30 -2.13
CA THR A 472 -24.91 -16.51 -3.26
C THR A 472 -23.47 -16.91 -3.60
N THR A 473 -22.98 -16.43 -4.73
CA THR A 473 -21.54 -16.40 -5.03
C THR A 473 -20.88 -15.23 -4.32
N ILE A 474 -19.57 -15.36 -4.09
CA ILE A 474 -18.79 -14.33 -3.39
C ILE A 474 -18.81 -12.98 -4.12
N ASP A 475 -18.64 -12.99 -5.44
CA ASP A 475 -18.66 -11.79 -6.29
C ASP A 475 -19.98 -11.02 -6.21
N HIS A 476 -21.08 -11.74 -5.95
CA HIS A 476 -22.42 -11.17 -5.90
C HIS A 476 -22.85 -10.80 -4.47
N ALA A 477 -22.12 -11.25 -3.45
CA ALA A 477 -22.43 -10.93 -2.06
C ALA A 477 -22.34 -9.42 -1.78
N THR A 478 -21.36 -8.73 -2.39
CA THR A 478 -21.20 -7.27 -2.30
C THR A 478 -22.43 -6.53 -2.83
N VAL A 479 -22.99 -6.98 -3.95
CA VAL A 479 -24.21 -6.41 -4.55
C VAL A 479 -25.41 -6.54 -3.60
N ILE A 480 -25.55 -7.70 -2.92
CA ILE A 480 -26.62 -7.91 -1.93
C ILE A 480 -26.46 -6.96 -0.74
N VAL A 481 -25.23 -6.82 -0.22
CA VAL A 481 -24.90 -5.91 0.88
C VAL A 481 -25.23 -4.46 0.48
N ASP A 482 -24.79 -4.01 -0.69
CA ASP A 482 -25.04 -2.66 -1.20
C ASP A 482 -26.55 -2.38 -1.34
N MET A 483 -27.32 -3.34 -1.86
CA MET A 483 -28.78 -3.24 -2.00
C MET A 483 -29.50 -3.23 -0.65
N LYS A 484 -28.94 -3.87 0.39
CA LYS A 484 -29.45 -3.84 1.76
C LYS A 484 -29.12 -2.53 2.47
N MET A 485 -27.99 -1.89 2.16
CA MET A 485 -27.47 -0.76 2.93
C MET A 485 -28.16 0.58 2.64
N ASP A 486 -28.91 0.74 1.55
CA ASP A 486 -29.60 1.98 1.10
C ASP A 486 -28.70 3.23 1.15
N LYS A 487 -28.40 3.86 0.00
CA LYS A 487 -27.60 5.10 -0.09
C LYS A 487 -28.29 6.34 0.53
N GLN A 488 -28.58 6.34 1.82
CA GLN A 488 -28.92 7.56 2.56
C GLN A 488 -27.65 8.19 3.11
N ILE A 489 -27.10 9.09 2.30
CA ILE A 489 -26.05 10.02 2.70
C ILE A 489 -26.57 10.82 3.91
N GLY A 490 -26.04 10.56 5.11
CA GLY A 490 -26.04 11.54 6.20
C GLY A 490 -26.71 11.21 7.54
N THR A 491 -27.11 9.97 7.84
CA THR A 491 -27.55 9.63 9.22
C THR A 491 -26.86 8.39 9.74
N SER A 492 -26.04 8.57 10.77
CA SER A 492 -25.42 7.50 11.53
C SER A 492 -26.48 6.71 12.33
N VAL A 493 -26.15 5.44 12.56
CA VAL A 493 -26.72 4.49 13.53
C VAL A 493 -27.75 3.51 12.96
N ASN A 494 -27.23 2.32 12.60
CA ASN A 494 -27.90 1.04 12.26
C ASN A 494 -28.20 0.78 10.78
N GLU A 495 -27.15 0.77 9.94
CA GLU A 495 -27.18 0.09 8.66
C GLU A 495 -27.30 -1.44 8.87
N PRO A 496 -28.13 -2.17 8.09
CA PRO A 496 -28.27 -3.60 8.22
C PRO A 496 -27.02 -4.29 7.66
N LEU A 497 -26.04 -4.56 8.51
CA LEU A 497 -24.90 -5.42 8.16
C LEU A 497 -25.28 -6.91 8.28
N PRO A 498 -24.65 -7.81 7.51
CA PRO A 498 -24.81 -9.23 7.70
C PRO A 498 -24.34 -9.62 9.11
N LYS A 499 -25.20 -10.27 9.88
CA LYS A 499 -24.87 -10.72 11.25
C LYS A 499 -24.35 -12.14 11.31
N LEU A 500 -24.50 -12.88 10.23
CA LEU A 500 -23.89 -14.19 10.01
C LEU A 500 -23.36 -14.24 8.58
N LEU A 501 -22.05 -14.44 8.43
CA LEU A 501 -21.38 -14.61 7.15
C LEU A 501 -20.71 -15.98 7.15
N ILE A 502 -21.10 -16.81 6.19
CA ILE A 502 -20.55 -18.14 5.98
C ILE A 502 -19.87 -18.15 4.62
N THR A 503 -18.63 -18.62 4.59
CA THR A 503 -17.86 -18.76 3.36
C THR A 503 -17.48 -20.23 3.20
N ASP A 504 -18.07 -20.92 2.22
CA ASP A 504 -17.74 -22.32 1.93
C ASP A 504 -16.41 -22.42 1.19
N GLU A 505 -15.70 -23.52 1.41
CA GLU A 505 -14.46 -23.84 0.71
C GLU A 505 -13.46 -22.66 0.66
N THR A 506 -13.22 -22.03 1.82
CA THR A 506 -12.32 -20.87 1.98
C THR A 506 -10.92 -21.09 1.42
N HIS A 507 -10.42 -22.32 1.41
CA HIS A 507 -9.14 -22.68 0.81
C HIS A 507 -9.12 -22.60 -0.73
N VAL A 508 -10.28 -22.76 -1.38
CA VAL A 508 -10.45 -22.56 -2.83
C VAL A 508 -10.54 -21.07 -3.13
N LEU A 509 -11.23 -20.32 -2.27
CA LEU A 509 -11.39 -18.88 -2.40
C LEU A 509 -10.09 -18.11 -2.14
N SER A 510 -9.18 -18.59 -1.29
CA SER A 510 -7.87 -17.95 -1.08
C SER A 510 -6.98 -17.86 -2.33
N VAL A 511 -7.36 -18.58 -3.40
CA VAL A 511 -6.66 -18.58 -4.69
C VAL A 511 -7.43 -17.80 -5.76
N ASP A 512 -8.66 -17.38 -5.49
CA ASP A 512 -9.54 -16.65 -6.39
C ASP A 512 -9.27 -15.13 -6.33
N ALA A 513 -9.25 -14.48 -7.49
CA ALA A 513 -8.94 -13.05 -7.62
C ALA A 513 -10.03 -12.16 -7.01
N SER A 514 -11.28 -12.63 -6.92
CA SER A 514 -12.39 -11.89 -6.33
C SER A 514 -12.46 -11.96 -4.80
N PHE A 515 -11.63 -12.81 -4.18
CA PHE A 515 -11.47 -12.90 -2.73
C PHE A 515 -10.20 -12.23 -2.22
N LYS A 516 -9.27 -11.87 -3.12
CA LYS A 516 -8.14 -11.01 -2.78
C LYS A 516 -8.65 -9.56 -2.76
N PRO A 517 -8.44 -8.82 -1.66
CA PRO A 517 -8.89 -7.44 -1.53
C PRO A 517 -8.32 -6.53 -2.63
#